data_AF-A0A3D1M2H3-F1
#
_entry.id   AF-A0A3D1M2H3-F1
#
_cell.length_a   1.000
_cell.length_b   1.000
_cell.length_c   1.000
_cell.angle_alpha   90.00
_cell.angle_beta   90.00
_cell.angle_gamma   90.00
#
_symmetry.space_group_name_H-M   'P 1'
#
loop_
_entity.id
_entity.type
_entity.pdbx_description
1 polymer ?
#
loop_
_entity_poly.entity_id
_entity_poly.type
_entity_poly.pdbx_seq_one_letter_code
_entity_poly.pdbx_strand_id
1 'polypeptide(L)' 'MNSIKMYGTTWCGDCIRAKKFLDRNKIKYEYTDVDEEPRYQ' A
#
# COMPACT_ATOMS: atom_id res chain seq x y z
N MET A 1 10.58 -7.93 14.25
CA MET A 1 9.15 -7.54 14.15
C MET A 1 8.86 -7.31 12.67
N ASN A 2 7.99 -8.10 12.05
CA ASN A 2 7.61 -7.88 10.65
C ASN A 2 6.59 -6.74 10.57
N SER A 3 6.94 -5.66 9.88
CA SER A 3 5.98 -4.62 9.48
C SER A 3 5.17 -5.11 8.28
N ILE A 4 3.89 -4.75 8.23
CA ILE A 4 3.05 -4.97 7.05
C ILE A 4 3.56 -4.05 5.95
N LYS A 5 3.89 -4.62 4.77
CA LYS A 5 4.19 -3.85 3.56
C LYS A 5 3.03 -3.93 2.61
N MET A 6 2.56 -2.77 2.17
CA MET A 6 1.48 -2.62 1.22
C MET A 6 2.04 -2.08 -0.09
N TYR A 7 2.02 -2.92 -1.11
CA TYR A 7 2.38 -2.54 -2.47
C TYR A 7 1.10 -2.22 -3.24
N GLY A 8 1.08 -1.10 -3.95
CA GLY A 8 -0.09 -0.71 -4.73
C GLY A 8 0.23 0.41 -5.70
N THR A 9 -0.80 0.93 -6.35
CA THR A 9 -0.71 2.08 -7.26
C THR A 9 -1.80 3.09 -6.94
N THR A 10 -1.59 4.36 -7.31
CA THR A 10 -2.57 5.43 -7.08
C THR A 10 -3.83 5.31 -7.94
N TRP A 11 -3.77 4.64 -9.09
CA TRP A 11 -4.92 4.46 -9.98
C TRP A 11 -5.76 3.22 -9.64
N CYS A 12 -5.22 2.28 -8.85
CA CYS A 12 -5.93 1.07 -8.49
C CYS A 12 -6.93 1.32 -7.35
N GLY A 13 -8.23 1.30 -7.69
CA GLY A 13 -9.32 1.49 -6.74
C GLY A 13 -9.30 0.49 -5.57
N ASP A 14 -8.86 -0.74 -5.81
CA ASP A 14 -8.75 -1.77 -4.77
C ASP A 14 -7.56 -1.50 -3.81
N CYS A 15 -6.42 -1.02 -4.34
CA CYS A 15 -5.31 -0.55 -3.51
C CYS A 15 -5.76 0.60 -2.60
N ILE A 16 -6.52 1.57 -3.13
CA ILE A 16 -7.06 2.67 -2.33
C ILE A 16 -7.99 2.14 -1.22
N ARG A 17 -8.86 1.17 -1.53
CA ARG A 17 -9.77 0.56 -0.55
C ARG A 17 -9.02 -0.18 0.56
N ALA A 18 -8.01 -0.97 0.21
CA ALA A 18 -7.17 -1.68 1.17
C ALA A 18 -6.41 -0.70 2.07
N LYS A 19 -5.85 0.37 1.51
CA LYS A 19 -5.14 1.42 2.25
C LYS A 19 -6.07 2.06 3.29
N LYS A 20 -7.27 2.47 2.85
CA LYS A 20 -8.31 3.03 3.73
C LYS A 20 -8.78 2.04 4.81
N PHE A 21 -8.72 0.73 4.56
CA PHE A 21 -9.03 -0.26 5.59
C PHE A 21 -7.96 -0.28 6.69
N LEU A 22 -6.68 -0.30 6.31
CA LEU A 22 -5.57 -0.27 7.27
C LEU A 22 -5.56 1.03 8.08
N ASP A 23 -5.77 2.17 7.41
CA ASP A 23 -5.86 3.49 8.06
C ASP A 23 -6.99 3.55 9.09
N ARG A 24 -8.19 3.08 8.74
CA ARG A 24 -9.35 3.07 9.65
C ARG A 24 -9.15 2.20 10.88
N ASN A 25 -8.40 1.11 10.75
CA ASN A 25 -8.07 0.22 11.86
C ASN A 25 -6.81 0.64 12.63
N LYS A 26 -6.18 1.78 12.28
CA LYS A 26 -4.92 2.27 12.86
C LYS A 26 -3.79 1.24 12.81
N ILE A 27 -3.79 0.41 11.77
CA ILE A 27 -2.75 -0.60 11.55
C ILE A 27 -1.53 0.13 10.98
N LYS A 28 -0.35 -0.10 11.55
CA LYS A 28 0.90 0.41 10.96
C LYS A 28 1.29 -0.44 9.76
N TYR A 29 1.52 0.21 8.63
CA TYR A 29 2.02 -0.40 7.41
C TYR A 29 2.97 0.56 6.68
N GLU A 30 3.86 0.00 5.87
CA GLU A 30 4.70 0.72 4.92
C GLU A 30 4.04 0.64 3.55
N TYR A 31 3.76 1.78 2.92
CA TYR A 31 3.17 1.83 1.58
C TYR A 31 4.26 2.10 0.54
N THR A 32 4.27 1.32 -0.53
CA THR A 32 5.13 1.51 -1.70
C THR A 32 4.25 1.61 -2.94
N ASP A 33 4.39 2.71 -3.69
CA ASP A 33 3.82 2.83 -5.03
C ASP A 33 4.72 2.09 -6.02
N VAL A 34 4.19 1.05 -6.65
CA VAL A 34 4.96 0.22 -7.59
C VAL A 34 5.11 0.86 -8.96
N ASP A 35 4.29 1.84 -9.32
CA ASP A 35 4.43 2.57 -10.59
C ASP A 35 5.63 3.52 -10.58
N GLU A 36 5.93 4.10 -9.41
CA GLU A 36 7.05 5.02 -9.24
C GLU A 36 8.39 4.31 -9.00
N GLU A 37 8.37 2.99 -8.78
CA GLU A 37 9.55 2.19 -8.48
C GLU A 37 9.95 1.28 -9.65
N PRO A 38 11.03 1.61 -10.39
CA PRO A 38 11.50 0.83 -11.55
C PRO A 38 11.85 -0.63 -11.25
N ARG A 39 12.06 -0.96 -9.96
CA ARG A 39 12.37 -2.30 -9.50
C ARG A 39 11.19 -3.28 -9.63
N TYR A 40 9.96 -2.78 -9.72
CA TYR A 40 8.74 -3.59 -9.77
C TYR A 40 8.08 -3.61 -11.17
N GLN A 41 8.79 -3.13 -12.19
CA GLN A 41 8.43 -3.25 -13.61
C GLN A 41 8.81 -4.62 -14.18
#